data_AF-A0A9P6TXT0-F1
#
_entry.id   AF-A0A9P6TXT0-F1
#
_cell.length_a   1.000
_cell.length_b   1.000
_cell.length_c   1.000
_cell.angle_alpha   90.00
_cell.angle_beta   90.00
_cell.angle_gamma   90.00
#
_symmetry.space_group_name_H-M   'P 1'
#
loop_
_entity.id
_entity.type
_entity.pdbx_description
1 polymer ?
#
loop_
_entity_poly.entity_id
_entity_poly.type
_entity_poly.pdbx_seq_one_letter_code
_entity_poly.pdbx_strand_id
1 'polypeptide(L)' 'MIQQHIKVICLDEATAAIDIKTDNATQRALCKSFQGCTVLTIAHRINTIMNSDRILVLDGGRVADHSGALDD' A
#
# COMPACT_ATOMS: atom_id res chain seq x y z
N MET A 1 -8.36 -12.03 13.22
CA MET A 1 -9.47 -11.09 12.97
C MET A 1 -9.17 -9.82 13.74
N ILE A 2 -8.57 -8.83 13.08
CA ILE A 2 -8.06 -7.63 13.77
C ILE A 2 -9.25 -6.69 13.97
N GLN A 3 -9.90 -6.81 15.12
CA GLN A 3 -11.08 -6.05 15.53
C GLN A 3 -10.68 -4.99 16.56
N GLN A 4 -9.76 -4.13 16.15
CA GLN A 4 -9.32 -2.94 16.89
C GLN A 4 -9.47 -1.77 15.91
N HIS A 5 -9.95 -0.61 16.36
CA HIS A 5 -10.17 0.58 15.53
C HIS A 5 -8.82 1.16 15.04
N ILE A 6 -8.17 0.47 14.10
CA ILE A 6 -6.85 0.83 13.59
C ILE A 6 -7.04 1.94 12.57
N LYS A 7 -6.54 3.13 12.87
CA LYS A 7 -6.64 4.29 11.96
C LYS A 7 -5.55 4.29 10.90
N VAL A 8 -4.40 3.68 11.20
CA VAL A 8 -3.23 3.65 10.32
C VAL A 8 -2.62 2.25 10.33
N ILE A 9 -2.44 1.68 9.16
CA ILE A 9 -1.81 0.37 8.93
C ILE A 9 -0.53 0.60 8.16
N CYS A 10 0.60 0.11 8.65
CA CYS A 10 1.86 0.10 7.92
C CYS A 10 2.12 -1.33 7.42
N LEU A 11 2.27 -1.48 6.10
CA LEU A 11 2.60 -2.73 5.44
C LEU A 11 3.99 -2.57 4.81
N ASP A 12 4.90 -3.47 5.16
CA ASP A 12 6.17 -3.61 4.46
C ASP A 12 6.04 -4.71 3.41
N GLU A 13 6.61 -4.54 2.22
CA GLU A 13 6.60 -5.53 1.13
C GLU A 13 7.52 -6.71 1.48
N ALA A 14 7.13 -7.47 2.50
CA ALA A 14 7.61 -8.81 2.80
C ALA A 14 6.68 -9.88 2.19
N THR A 15 5.98 -9.56 1.10
CA THR A 15 5.14 -10.48 0.30
C THR A 15 5.96 -11.33 -0.67
N ALA A 16 7.26 -11.53 -0.41
CA ALA A 16 8.15 -12.37 -1.23
C ALA A 16 7.68 -13.84 -1.35
N ALA A 17 6.73 -14.28 -0.52
CA ALA A 17 6.18 -15.61 -0.51
C ALA A 17 4.82 -15.77 -1.25
N ILE A 18 4.21 -14.70 -1.78
CA ILE A 18 2.89 -14.77 -2.42
C ILE A 18 3.02 -14.60 -3.94
N ASP A 19 2.65 -15.66 -4.68
CA ASP A 19 2.62 -15.69 -6.14
C ASP A 19 1.76 -14.56 -6.73
N ILE A 20 2.17 -13.98 -7.86
CA ILE A 20 1.62 -12.75 -8.48
C ILE A 20 0.10 -12.83 -8.69
N LYS A 21 -0.42 -14.03 -8.98
CA LYS A 21 -1.87 -14.26 -9.13
C LYS A 21 -2.63 -14.20 -7.81
N THR A 22 -2.04 -14.73 -6.75
CA THR A 22 -2.62 -14.72 -5.39
C THR A 22 -2.54 -13.33 -4.77
N ASP A 23 -1.51 -12.56 -5.12
CA ASP A 23 -1.24 -11.21 -4.62
C ASP A 23 -2.42 -10.25 -4.85
N ASN A 24 -2.97 -10.22 -6.08
CA ASN A 24 -4.12 -9.37 -6.40
C ASN A 24 -5.39 -9.70 -5.60
N ALA A 25 -5.65 -10.99 -5.35
CA ALA A 25 -6.83 -11.42 -4.60
C ALA A 25 -6.69 -11.09 -3.11
N THR A 26 -5.52 -11.34 -2.55
CA THR A 26 -5.17 -10.98 -1.17
C THR A 26 -5.21 -9.48 -0.97
N GLN A 27 -4.62 -8.70 -1.88
CA GLN A 27 -4.62 -7.24 -1.82
C GLN A 27 -6.04 -6.67 -1.88
N ARG A 28 -6.93 -7.22 -2.74
CA ARG A 28 -8.36 -6.84 -2.75
C ARG A 28 -9.08 -7.19 -1.44
N ALA A 29 -8.80 -8.34 -0.85
CA ALA A 29 -9.38 -8.74 0.44
C ALA A 29 -8.89 -7.86 1.60
N LEU A 30 -7.62 -7.47 1.57
CA LEU A 30 -7.01 -6.52 2.51
C LEU A 30 -7.61 -5.12 2.33
N CYS A 31 -7.70 -4.59 1.10
CA CYS A 31 -8.35 -3.31 0.82
C CYS A 31 -9.79 -3.27 1.35
N LYS A 32 -10.56 -4.36 1.19
CA LYS A 32 -11.92 -4.47 1.76
C LYS A 32 -11.91 -4.49 3.29
N SER A 33 -10.96 -5.21 3.89
CA SER A 33 -10.84 -5.31 5.35
C SER A 33 -10.35 -4.02 6.01
N PHE A 34 -9.65 -3.17 5.25
CA PHE A 34 -9.07 -1.91 5.72
C PHE A 34 -9.86 -0.67 5.31
N GLN A 35 -11.09 -0.84 4.80
CA GLN A 35 -11.97 0.30 4.51
C GLN A 35 -12.14 1.16 5.77
N GLY A 36 -11.83 2.45 5.65
CA GLY A 36 -11.85 3.42 6.77
C GLY A 36 -10.53 3.55 7.54
N CYS A 37 -9.45 2.90 7.10
CA CYS A 37 -8.11 3.00 7.66
C CYS A 37 -7.16 3.61 6.62
N THR A 38 -6.19 4.43 7.05
CA THR A 38 -5.07 4.85 6.19
C THR A 38 -4.07 3.71 6.09
N VAL A 39 -3.72 3.28 4.87
CA VAL A 39 -2.73 2.23 4.65
C VAL A 39 -1.47 2.86 4.06
N LEU A 40 -0.34 2.69 4.74
CA LEU A 40 0.99 3.06 4.28
C LEU A 40 1.70 1.78 3.85
N THR A 41 2.02 1.64 2.57
CA THR A 41 2.71 0.47 2.04
C THR A 41 4.08 0.86 1.51
N ILE A 42 5.13 0.21 2.01
CA ILE A 42 6.47 0.28 1.41
C ILE A 42 6.53 -0.81 0.35
N ALA A 43 6.78 -0.45 -0.90
CA ALA A 43 6.77 -1.38 -2.02
C ALA A 43 8.02 -1.29 -2.89
N HIS A 44 8.54 -2.45 -3.28
CA HIS A 44 9.61 -2.63 -4.28
C HIS A 44 9.05 -3.00 -5.66
N ARG A 45 7.79 -3.42 -5.75
CA ARG A 45 7.14 -3.80 -7.02
C ARG A 45 6.17 -2.72 -7.50
N ILE A 46 6.29 -2.37 -8.77
CA ILE A 46 5.43 -1.35 -9.40
C ILE A 46 3.94 -1.72 -9.32
N ASN A 47 3.61 -3.01 -9.47
CA ASN A 47 2.21 -3.48 -9.45
C ASN A 47 1.54 -3.27 -8.08
N THR A 48 2.32 -3.25 -6.99
CA THR A 48 1.82 -2.99 -5.64
C THR A 48 1.39 -1.53 -5.48
N ILE A 49 2.17 -0.59 -6.05
CA ILE A 49 1.91 0.86 -5.93
C ILE A 49 0.83 1.36 -6.90
N MET A 50 0.59 0.67 -8.02
CA MET A 50 -0.40 1.07 -9.05
C MET A 50 -1.82 1.29 -8.52
N ASN A 51 -2.18 0.63 -7.42
CA ASN A 51 -3.51 0.74 -6.80
C ASN A 51 -3.55 1.70 -5.59
N SER A 52 -2.48 2.46 -5.35
CA SER A 52 -2.39 3.37 -4.21
C SER A 52 -2.99 4.73 -4.55
N ASP A 53 -3.68 5.34 -3.59
CA ASP A 53 -4.27 6.68 -3.76
C ASP A 53 -3.18 7.77 -3.92
N ARG A 54 -2.02 7.54 -3.30
CA ARG A 54 -0.84 8.41 -3.34
C ARG A 54 0.42 7.57 -3.39
N ILE A 55 1.42 8.05 -4.12
CA ILE A 55 2.74 7.42 -4.23
C ILE A 55 3.78 8.45 -3.78
N LEU A 56 4.69 8.05 -2.89
CA LEU A 56 5.83 8.86 -2.47
C LEU A 56 7.12 8.15 -2.84
N VAL A 57 8.03 8.86 -3.50
CA VAL A 57 9.39 8.38 -3.80
C VAL A 57 10.35 9.00 -2.80
N LEU A 58 11.13 8.16 -2.12
CA LEU A 58 12.15 8.60 -1.18
C LEU A 58 13.54 8.44 -1.81
N ASP A 59 14.37 9.47 -1.72
CA ASP A 59 15.79 9.44 -2.08
C ASP A 59 16.63 10.11 -0.98
N GLY A 60 17.72 9.47 -0.56
CA GLY A 60 18.60 9.99 0.49
C GLY A 60 17.91 10.33 1.83
N GLY A 61 16.78 9.68 2.14
CA GLY A 61 15.98 9.98 3.34
C GLY A 61 15.07 11.22 3.21
N ARG A 62 14.87 11.75 2.00
CA ARG A 62 13.96 12.87 1.70
C ARG A 62 12.94 12.46 0.65
N VAL A 63 11.80 13.14 0.61
CA VAL A 63 10.82 12.97 -0.47
C VAL A 63 11.40 13.57 -1.74
N ALA A 64 11.68 12.71 -2.72
CA ALA A 64 12.15 13.09 -4.04
C ALA A 64 10.98 13.43 -4.97
N ASP A 65 9.89 12.67 -4.86
CA ASP A 65 8.70 12.85 -5.69
C ASP A 65 7.43 12.42 -4.94
N HIS A 66 6.29 12.95 -5.37
CA HIS A 66 4.96 12.55 -4.89
C HIS A 66 3.93 12.69 -6.00
N SER A 67 3.02 11.73 -6.09
CA SER A 67 1.85 11.81 -6.97
C SER A 67 0.58 11.44 -6.21
N GLY A 68 -0.50 12.19 -6.44
CA GLY A 68 -1.82 11.89 -5.93
C GLY A 68 -2.90 12.25 -6.95
N ALA A 69 -4.05 11.58 -6.86
CA ALA A 69 -5.22 11.86 -7.72
C ALA A 69 -5.87 13.26 -7.51
N LEU A 70 -5.21 14.16 -6.78
CA LEU A 70 -5.68 15.52 -6.45
C LEU A 70 -4.72 16.61 -6.96
N ASP A 71 -3.71 16.25 -7.76
CA ASP A 71 -2.73 17.18 -8.31
C ASP A 71 -3.01 17.56 -9.79
N ASP A 72 -4.29 17.52 -10.20
CA ASP A 72 -4.83 18.16 -11.41
C ASP A 72 -5.83 19.27 -11.04
#